data_AF-A0A4R0PZJ5-F1
#
_entry.id   AF-A0A4R0PZJ5-F1
#
_cell.length_a   1.000
_cell.length_b   1.000
_cell.length_c   1.000
_cell.angle_alpha   90.00
_cell.angle_beta   90.00
_cell.angle_gamma   90.00
#
_symmetry.space_group_name_H-M   'P 1'
#
loop_
_entity.id
_entity.type
_entity.pdbx_description
1 polymer ?
#
loop_
_entity_poly.entity_id
_entity_poly.type
_entity_poly.pdbx_seq_one_letter_code
_entity_poly.pdbx_strand_id
1 'polypeptide(L)'
;MPIDQRGSAVSAKSKTSIDIRTLEPIMFYSGKQDELQIFLNEAEYGELIIKSLSHDQIQVKAVMLDETGEKLNWKQDYKGLRVSVPETLVTSKKATGRVVKVTF
;
A
#
# COMPACT_ATOMS: atom_id res chain seq x y z
N MET A 1 -56.74 17.59 17.34
CA MET A 1 -55.37 17.98 16.95
C MET A 1 -54.51 16.71 16.98
N PRO A 2 -53.90 16.26 15.88
CA PRO A 2 -53.04 15.08 15.89
C PRO A 2 -51.58 15.48 16.14
N ILE A 3 -50.84 14.65 16.89
CA ILE A 3 -49.39 14.78 17.03
C ILE A 3 -48.78 13.52 16.41
N ASP A 4 -48.31 13.68 15.17
CA ASP A 4 -47.42 12.73 14.51
C ASP A 4 -46.04 12.78 15.16
N GLN A 5 -45.53 11.65 15.65
CA GLN A 5 -44.08 11.41 15.73
C GLN A 5 -43.77 9.94 15.38
N ARG A 6 -43.51 9.71 14.09
CA ARG A 6 -42.61 8.66 13.59
C ARG A 6 -41.20 8.96 14.10
N GLY A 7 -40.47 7.94 14.56
CA GLY A 7 -39.03 8.06 14.69
C GLY A 7 -38.30 7.04 15.57
N SER A 8 -38.40 5.74 15.28
CA SER A 8 -37.28 4.83 15.61
C SER A 8 -36.74 4.21 14.33
N ALA A 9 -36.00 5.03 13.58
CA ALA A 9 -35.05 4.52 12.62
C ALA A 9 -33.85 3.98 13.40
N VAL A 10 -33.78 2.66 13.51
CA VAL A 10 -32.60 1.93 13.98
C VAL A 10 -31.48 2.20 12.97
N SER A 11 -30.59 3.15 13.28
CA SER A 11 -29.39 3.40 12.46
C SER A 11 -28.31 2.38 12.81
N ALA A 12 -28.50 1.15 12.34
CA ALA A 12 -27.42 0.20 12.23
C ALA A 12 -26.65 0.50 10.92
N LYS A 13 -25.38 0.94 11.06
CA LYS A 13 -24.22 0.63 10.20
C LYS A 13 -23.17 1.75 10.27
N SER A 14 -22.28 1.66 11.24
CA SER A 14 -20.93 2.23 11.08
C SER A 14 -20.15 1.28 10.17
N LYS A 15 -20.33 1.41 8.85
CA LYS A 15 -19.41 0.79 7.89
C LYS A 15 -18.03 1.39 8.17
N THR A 16 -17.09 0.59 8.66
CA THR A 16 -15.66 0.92 8.63
C THR A 16 -15.31 1.27 7.18
N SER A 17 -15.13 2.57 6.89
CA SER A 17 -14.75 3.05 5.57
C SER A 17 -13.31 2.64 5.34
N ILE A 18 -13.08 1.75 4.38
CA ILE A 18 -11.73 1.42 3.91
C ILE A 18 -11.24 2.62 3.11
N ASP A 19 -10.17 3.27 3.58
CA ASP A 19 -9.52 4.38 2.89
C ASP A 19 -8.61 3.80 1.79
N ILE A 20 -9.02 3.92 0.53
CA ILE A 20 -8.26 3.49 -0.63
C ILE A 20 -7.79 4.74 -1.36
N ARG A 21 -6.47 4.91 -1.45
CA ARG A 21 -5.85 6.05 -2.13
C ARG A 21 -5.06 5.57 -3.34
N THR A 22 -5.19 6.29 -4.44
CA THR A 22 -4.31 6.11 -5.60
C THR A 22 -3.01 6.83 -5.30
N LEU A 23 -1.89 6.12 -5.38
CA LEU A 23 -0.55 6.71 -5.30
C LEU A 23 -0.04 7.00 -6.70
N GLU A 24 0.72 8.08 -6.85
CA GLU A 24 1.48 8.41 -8.06
C GLU A 24 2.96 8.13 -7.77
N PRO A 25 3.40 6.86 -7.76
CA PRO A 25 4.76 6.54 -7.41
C PRO A 25 5.72 7.02 -8.49
N ILE A 26 6.84 7.62 -8.07
CA ILE A 26 7.95 7.88 -8.97
C ILE A 26 8.70 6.57 -9.18
N MET A 27 8.68 6.04 -10.40
CA MET A 27 9.34 4.79 -10.76
C MET A 27 10.71 5.07 -11.37
N PHE A 28 11.76 4.49 -10.79
CA PHE A 28 13.12 4.57 -11.33
C PHE A 28 13.59 3.18 -11.77
N TYR A 29 14.01 3.05 -13.02
CA TYR A 29 14.68 1.86 -13.55
C TYR A 29 16.15 2.18 -13.78
N SER A 30 17.05 1.52 -13.04
CA SER A 30 18.49 1.83 -13.06
C SER A 30 19.26 1.14 -14.19
N GLY A 31 18.68 0.11 -14.82
CA GLY A 31 19.31 -0.70 -15.88
C GLY A 31 20.55 -1.49 -15.46
N LYS A 32 21.02 -1.35 -14.21
CA LYS A 32 22.13 -2.12 -13.62
C LYS A 32 21.66 -3.24 -12.71
N GLN A 33 20.49 -3.06 -12.12
CA GLN A 33 19.78 -4.03 -11.30
C GLN A 33 18.33 -4.00 -11.75
N ASP A 34 17.72 -5.17 -11.96
CA ASP A 34 16.31 -5.34 -12.32
C ASP A 34 15.43 -4.96 -11.12
N GLU A 35 15.40 -3.67 -10.79
CA GLU A 35 14.82 -3.13 -9.57
C GLU A 35 13.88 -1.96 -9.88
N LEU A 36 12.77 -1.92 -9.15
CA LEU A 36 11.83 -0.81 -9.08
C LEU A 36 11.83 -0.25 -7.66
N GLN A 37 11.99 1.06 -7.54
CA GLN A 37 11.90 1.77 -6.27
C GLN A 37 10.60 2.56 -6.22
N ILE A 38 9.88 2.45 -5.11
CA ILE A 38 8.60 3.11 -4.87
C ILE A 38 8.76 3.97 -3.62
N PHE A 39 8.61 5.27 -3.78
CA PHE A 39 8.60 6.21 -2.67
C PHE A 39 7.19 6.33 -2.09
N LEU A 40 7.07 6.12 -0.78
CA LEU A 40 5.85 6.25 0.00
C LEU A 40 6.04 7.34 1.06
N ASN A 41 5.00 8.10 1.37
CA ASN A 41 5.05 9.04 2.49
C ASN A 41 4.98 8.31 3.84
N GLU A 42 5.44 8.92 4.93
CA GLU A 42 5.42 8.29 6.26
C GLU A 42 4.00 7.86 6.72
N ALA A 43 2.96 8.58 6.28
CA ALA A 43 1.57 8.30 6.61
C ALA A 43 0.94 7.17 5.77
N GLU A 44 1.66 6.61 4.80
CA GLU A 44 1.16 5.58 3.89
C GLU A 44 1.54 4.19 4.40
N TYR A 45 0.58 3.53 5.04
CA TYR A 45 0.68 2.16 5.55
C TYR A 45 -0.54 1.33 5.11
N GLY A 46 -0.44 0.00 5.26
CA GLY A 46 -1.49 -0.94 4.85
C GLY A 46 -1.12 -1.72 3.59
N GLU A 47 -2.08 -1.96 2.71
CA GLU A 47 -1.88 -2.77 1.50
C GLU A 47 -1.58 -1.90 0.28
N LEU A 48 -0.33 -1.94 -0.18
CA LEU A 48 0.09 -1.33 -1.45
C LEU A 48 -0.19 -2.29 -2.61
N ILE A 49 -1.05 -1.88 -3.53
CA ILE A 49 -1.43 -2.70 -4.69
C ILE A 49 -0.89 -2.08 -5.99
N ILE A 50 0.03 -2.78 -6.64
CA ILE A 50 0.68 -2.36 -7.89
C ILE A 50 0.17 -3.25 -9.02
N LYS A 51 -0.86 -2.77 -9.73
CA LYS A 51 -1.57 -3.54 -10.77
C LYS A 51 -0.70 -3.88 -11.98
N SER A 52 0.27 -3.03 -12.32
CA SER A 52 1.19 -3.22 -13.44
C SER A 52 2.19 -4.36 -13.23
N LEU A 53 2.35 -4.84 -11.99
CA LEU A 53 3.25 -5.95 -11.65
C LEU A 53 2.49 -7.26 -11.48
N SER A 54 1.61 -7.59 -12.41
CA SER A 54 0.99 -8.92 -12.44
C SER A 54 2.02 -9.98 -12.83
N HIS A 55 1.85 -11.21 -12.35
CA HIS A 55 2.80 -12.30 -12.64
C HIS A 55 2.87 -12.63 -14.15
N ASP A 56 1.84 -12.23 -14.91
CA ASP A 56 1.76 -12.47 -16.36
C ASP A 56 2.73 -11.58 -17.14
N GLN A 57 3.18 -10.46 -16.55
CA GLN A 57 4.05 -9.49 -17.21
C GLN A 57 5.50 -9.57 -16.70
N ILE A 58 5.70 -9.59 -15.39
CA ILE A 58 7.03 -9.53 -14.77
C ILE A 58 7.04 -10.39 -13.51
N GLN A 59 8.04 -11.25 -13.35
CA GLN A 59 8.20 -12.06 -12.14
C GLN A 59 8.90 -11.25 -11.05
N VAL A 60 8.23 -11.03 -9.91
CA VAL A 60 8.86 -10.37 -8.74
C VAL A 60 9.64 -11.42 -7.95
N LYS A 61 10.91 -11.15 -7.65
CA LYS A 61 11.79 -12.01 -6.83
C LYS A 61 11.78 -11.61 -5.36
N ALA A 62 11.78 -10.31 -5.07
CA ALA A 62 11.84 -9.81 -3.70
C ALA A 62 11.19 -8.44 -3.55
N VAL A 63 10.67 -8.17 -2.35
CA VAL A 63 10.22 -6.83 -1.95
C VAL A 63 10.81 -6.52 -0.58
N MET A 64 11.48 -5.39 -0.45
CA MET A 64 12.15 -4.97 0.78
C MET A 64 12.11 -3.45 0.98
N LEU A 65 12.32 -3.01 2.22
CA LEU A 65 12.56 -1.59 2.51
C LEU A 65 14.01 -1.24 2.22
N ASP A 66 14.24 -0.10 1.59
CA ASP A 66 15.60 0.37 1.31
C ASP A 66 16.38 0.70 2.59
N GLU A 67 15.72 1.39 3.53
CA GLU A 67 16.38 1.93 4.73
C GLU A 67 16.89 0.84 5.68
N THR A 68 16.08 -0.21 5.88
CA THR A 68 16.35 -1.27 6.85
C THR A 68 16.79 -2.58 6.21
N GLY A 69 16.62 -2.73 4.88
CA GLY A 69 16.78 -4.01 4.19
C GLY A 69 15.75 -5.07 4.62
N GLU A 70 14.73 -4.68 5.38
CA GLU A 70 13.72 -5.61 5.88
C GLU A 70 12.85 -6.13 4.73
N LYS A 71 12.65 -7.45 4.68
CA LYS A 71 11.78 -8.08 3.69
C LYS A 71 10.33 -7.82 4.06
N LEU A 72 9.58 -7.26 3.11
CA LEU A 72 8.15 -7.03 3.30
C LEU A 72 7.37 -8.31 2.97
N ASN A 73 6.18 -8.44 3.57
CA ASN A 73 5.24 -9.47 3.15
C ASN A 73 4.59 -9.02 1.84
N TRP A 74 4.59 -9.90 0.84
CA TRP A 74 3.99 -9.60 -0.44
C TRP A 74 3.40 -10.84 -1.10
N LYS A 75 2.46 -10.62 -2.01
CA LYS A 75 1.87 -11.65 -2.85
C LYS A 75 1.67 -11.09 -4.26
N GLN A 76 2.03 -11.88 -5.26
CA GLN A 76 1.78 -11.55 -6.65
C GLN A 76 0.69 -12.47 -7.22
N ASP A 77 -0.28 -11.89 -7.91
CA ASP A 77 -1.33 -12.61 -8.63
C ASP A 77 -1.63 -11.93 -9.98
N TYR A 78 -2.62 -12.43 -10.72
CA TYR A 78 -3.06 -11.85 -11.99
C TYR A 78 -3.61 -10.41 -11.86
N LYS A 79 -3.94 -9.95 -10.64
CA LYS A 79 -4.40 -8.59 -10.36
C LYS A 79 -3.26 -7.63 -10.03
N GLY A 80 -2.03 -8.12 -9.87
CA GLY A 80 -0.84 -7.32 -9.58
C GLY A 80 -0.03 -7.83 -8.39
N LEU A 81 0.91 -6.99 -7.95
CA LEU A 81 1.68 -7.18 -6.73
C LEU A 81 0.94 -6.50 -5.57
N ARG A 82 0.77 -7.22 -4.45
CA ARG A 82 0.28 -6.68 -3.18
C ARG A 82 1.39 -6.75 -2.15
N VAL A 83 1.70 -5.63 -1.52
CA VAL A 83 2.74 -5.50 -0.51
C VAL A 83 2.11 -4.99 0.77
N SER A 84 2.29 -5.71 1.87
CA SER A 84 1.86 -5.27 3.20
C SER A 84 2.93 -4.35 3.77
N VAL A 85 2.59 -3.07 3.92
CA VAL A 85 3.43 -2.02 4.48
C VAL A 85 3.06 -1.83 5.97
N PRO A 86 3.93 -2.19 6.92
CA PRO A 86 3.66 -2.03 8.33
C PRO A 86 3.55 -0.55 8.75
N GLU A 87 2.64 -0.27 9.69
CA GLU A 87 2.50 1.05 10.31
C GLU A 87 3.76 1.39 11.15
N THR A 88 4.24 0.42 11.94
CA THR A 88 5.29 0.59 12.95
C THR A 88 6.72 0.34 12.46
N LEU A 89 7.04 0.76 11.24
CA LEU A 89 8.43 0.80 10.81
C LEU A 89 9.06 2.08 11.33
N VAL A 90 9.95 1.92 12.31
CA VAL A 90 10.71 3.00 12.92
C VAL A 90 11.55 3.64 11.83
N THR A 91 11.06 4.72 11.24
CA THR A 91 11.88 5.58 10.39
C THR A 91 13.01 6.07 11.28
N SER A 92 14.25 5.83 10.85
CA SER A 92 15.39 6.51 11.47
C SER A 92 15.07 8.02 11.42
N LYS A 93 15.38 8.76 12.51
CA LYS A 93 14.91 10.11 12.89
C LYS A 93 15.06 11.27 11.85
N LYS A 94 15.18 10.99 10.55
CA LYS A 94 15.41 11.93 9.45
C LYS A 94 14.64 11.65 8.15
N ALA A 95 13.89 10.56 8.01
CA ALA A 95 13.32 10.20 6.71
C ALA A 95 11.97 10.89 6.44
N THR A 96 11.90 11.68 5.37
CA THR A 96 10.67 12.37 4.90
C THR A 96 9.67 11.43 4.19
N GLY A 97 9.92 10.12 4.22
CA GLY A 97 9.17 9.07 3.53
C GLY A 97 9.93 7.75 3.58
N ARG A 98 9.37 6.70 2.97
CA ARG A 98 9.90 5.32 2.96
C ARG A 98 10.09 4.87 1.52
N VAL A 99 11.15 4.12 1.24
CA VAL A 99 11.37 3.54 -0.09
C VAL A 99 11.18 2.04 -0.05
N VAL A 100 10.22 1.54 -0.84
CA VAL A 100 10.01 0.12 -1.10
C VAL A 100 10.75 -0.27 -2.37
N LYS A 101 11.67 -1.22 -2.27
CA LYS A 101 12.40 -1.82 -3.38
C LYS A 101 11.75 -3.13 -3.79
N VAL A 102 11.41 -3.24 -5.06
CA VAL A 102 10.92 -4.44 -5.72
C VAL A 102 11.99 -4.91 -6.69
N THR A 103 12.46 -6.15 -6.54
CA THR A 103 13.45 -6.76 -7.43
C THR A 103 12.76 -7.80 -8.30
N PHE A 104 13.09 -7.82 -9.59
CA PHE A 104 12.59 -8.77 -10.60
C PHE A 104 13.61 -9.84 -10.95
#